data_AF-A0A9W3PD15-F1
#
_entry.id   AF-A0A9W3PD15-F1
#
_cell.length_a   1.000
_cell.length_b   1.000
_cell.length_c   1.000
_cell.angle_alpha   90.00
_cell.angle_beta   90.00
_cell.angle_gamma   90.00
#
_symmetry.space_group_name_H-M   'P 1'
#
loop_
_entity.id
_entity.type
_entity.pdbx_description
1 polymer ?
#
loop_
_entity_poly.entity_id
_entity_poly.type
_entity_poly.pdbx_seq_one_letter_code
_entity_poly.pdbx_strand_id
1 'polypeptide(L)'
;MIQFTEEQIAARELRNTAYHEAGHKMLYERFGGAGDAVIWKNESGNPEERAWLGQFRPRTCPEEMRRTALSHGFPAAELPENWMVLVGMAGLLAEDILSGETDDTGAMADTLFLRISNGEASPSDLAHMGVTDIENCELSYEVVDEAVRMLREGWPVVQKEAEYLIQSAVS
;
A
#
# COMPACT_ATOMS: atom_id res chain seq x y z
N MET A 1 -1.19 26.08 16.92
CA MET A 1 -1.93 25.26 15.94
C MET A 1 -1.55 25.79 14.57
N ILE A 2 -0.74 25.06 13.82
CA ILE A 2 -0.38 25.46 12.44
C ILE A 2 -1.55 25.02 11.56
N GLN A 3 -2.20 25.96 10.87
CA GLN A 3 -3.21 25.64 9.88
C GLN A 3 -2.52 25.47 8.53
N PHE A 4 -2.65 24.28 7.94
CA PHE A 4 -2.21 24.04 6.57
C PHE A 4 -3.23 24.64 5.59
N THR A 5 -2.72 25.17 4.48
CA THR A 5 -3.56 25.59 3.35
C THR A 5 -4.11 24.38 2.60
N GLU A 6 -5.22 24.56 1.86
CA GLU A 6 -5.78 23.50 1.01
C GLU A 6 -4.74 22.97 0.00
N GLU A 7 -3.89 23.84 -0.54
CA GLU A 7 -2.80 23.46 -1.45
C GLU A 7 -1.75 22.58 -0.76
N GLN A 8 -1.40 22.89 0.49
CA GLN A 8 -0.46 22.08 1.27
C GLN A 8 -1.06 20.72 1.65
N ILE A 9 -2.36 20.68 1.98
CA ILE A 9 -3.08 19.44 2.26
C ILE A 9 -3.11 18.57 0.99
N ALA A 10 -3.52 19.14 -0.14
CA ALA A 10 -3.58 18.42 -1.41
C ALA A 10 -2.20 17.92 -1.88
N ALA A 11 -1.13 18.70 -1.67
CA ALA A 11 0.24 18.26 -2.00
C ALA A 11 0.70 17.10 -1.10
N ARG A 12 0.34 17.11 0.18
CA ARG A 12 0.60 15.99 1.09
C ARG A 12 -0.17 14.75 0.67
N GLU A 13 -1.46 14.91 0.35
CA GLU A 13 -2.32 13.81 -0.09
C GLU A 13 -1.84 13.21 -1.41
N LEU A 14 -1.44 14.03 -2.39
CA LEU A 14 -0.82 13.55 -3.63
C LEU A 14 0.37 12.63 -3.34
N ARG A 15 1.26 13.08 -2.44
CA ARG A 15 2.44 12.32 -2.07
C ARG A 15 2.07 11.03 -1.35
N ASN A 16 1.19 11.09 -0.36
CA ASN A 16 0.76 9.91 0.39
C ASN A 16 0.11 8.87 -0.53
N THR A 17 -0.84 9.30 -1.36
CA THR A 17 -1.52 8.43 -2.33
C THR A 17 -0.54 7.79 -3.31
N ALA A 18 0.47 8.53 -3.81
CA ALA A 18 1.48 7.96 -4.70
C ALA A 18 2.32 6.87 -4.01
N TYR A 19 2.74 7.09 -2.77
CA TYR A 19 3.50 6.10 -2.00
C TYR A 19 2.65 4.90 -1.57
N HIS A 20 1.37 5.13 -1.27
CA HIS A 20 0.40 4.07 -0.98
C HIS A 20 0.30 3.07 -2.13
N GLU A 21 0.00 3.56 -3.34
CA GLU A 21 -0.15 2.68 -4.51
C GLU A 21 1.18 2.06 -4.95
N ALA A 22 2.29 2.78 -4.79
CA ALA A 22 3.62 2.24 -5.06
C ALA A 22 4.00 1.11 -4.07
N GLY A 23 3.58 1.20 -2.81
CA GLY A 23 3.76 0.16 -1.80
C GLY A 23 3.05 -1.14 -2.19
N HIS A 24 1.77 -1.04 -2.57
CA HIS A 24 0.98 -2.15 -3.12
C HIS A 24 1.68 -2.79 -4.32
N LYS A 25 2.04 -1.97 -5.31
CA LYS A 25 2.69 -2.46 -6.54
C LYS A 25 3.99 -3.20 -6.23
N MET A 26 4.85 -2.63 -5.40
CA MET A 26 6.16 -3.21 -5.11
C MET A 26 6.03 -4.60 -4.49
N LEU A 27 5.21 -4.77 -3.46
CA LEU A 27 5.02 -6.09 -2.84
C LEU A 27 4.33 -7.07 -3.78
N TYR A 28 3.32 -6.62 -4.52
CA TYR A 28 2.62 -7.47 -5.48
C TYR A 28 3.55 -7.99 -6.59
N GLU A 29 4.40 -7.14 -7.14
CA GLU A 29 5.40 -7.52 -8.15
C GLU A 29 6.52 -8.39 -7.57
N ARG A 30 6.92 -8.13 -6.32
CA ARG A 30 7.89 -8.97 -5.60
C ARG A 30 7.41 -10.42 -5.49
N PHE A 31 6.09 -10.63 -5.36
CA PHE A 31 5.47 -11.96 -5.32
C PHE A 31 5.25 -12.59 -6.70
N GLY A 32 5.71 -11.94 -7.79
CA GLY A 32 5.61 -12.47 -9.16
C GLY A 32 4.31 -12.09 -9.88
N GLY A 33 3.50 -11.21 -9.28
CA GLY A 33 2.41 -10.53 -9.97
C GLY A 33 2.91 -9.39 -10.85
N ALA A 34 1.97 -8.68 -11.47
CA ALA A 34 2.23 -7.45 -12.20
C ALA A 34 0.98 -6.58 -12.18
N GLY A 35 1.15 -5.26 -12.22
CA GLY A 35 0.03 -4.33 -12.26
C GLY A 35 0.49 -2.89 -12.45
N ASP A 36 -0.46 -1.98 -12.56
CA ASP A 36 -0.18 -0.54 -12.64
C ASP A 36 -0.74 0.18 -11.43
N ALA A 37 0.07 1.01 -10.80
CA ALA A 37 -0.44 2.04 -9.90
C ALA A 37 -0.93 3.23 -10.73
N VAL A 38 -2.07 3.78 -10.36
CA VAL A 38 -2.60 5.02 -10.95
C VAL A 38 -3.08 5.95 -9.86
N ILE A 39 -2.93 7.25 -10.08
CA ILE A 39 -3.43 8.29 -9.18
C ILE A 39 -4.12 9.39 -9.99
N TRP A 40 -5.15 10.01 -9.43
CA TRP A 40 -5.89 11.10 -10.08
C TRP A 40 -6.51 12.04 -9.05
N LYS A 41 -6.81 13.27 -9.49
CA LYS A 41 -7.44 14.27 -8.63
C LYS A 41 -8.90 13.90 -8.37
N ASN A 42 -9.35 14.04 -7.13
CA ASN A 42 -10.76 13.89 -6.79
C ASN A 42 -11.56 15.11 -7.29
N GLU A 43 -12.68 14.84 -7.96
CA GLU A 43 -13.56 15.84 -8.58
C GLU A 43 -14.86 16.05 -7.80
N SER A 44 -15.03 15.38 -6.64
CA SER A 44 -16.27 15.48 -5.84
C SER A 44 -16.56 16.90 -5.33
N GLY A 45 -15.52 17.72 -5.14
CA GLY A 45 -15.64 19.05 -4.54
C GLY A 45 -15.97 19.04 -3.05
N ASN A 46 -15.98 17.87 -2.41
CA ASN A 46 -16.22 17.70 -0.99
C ASN A 46 -14.91 17.89 -0.20
N PRO A 47 -14.78 18.92 0.64
CA PRO A 47 -13.55 19.17 1.40
C PRO A 47 -13.29 18.13 2.52
N GLU A 48 -14.27 17.28 2.83
CA GLU A 48 -14.09 16.16 3.78
C GLU A 48 -13.47 14.92 3.11
N GLU A 49 -13.41 14.88 1.77
CA GLU A 49 -12.78 13.80 1.02
C GLU A 49 -11.33 14.14 0.66
N ARG A 50 -10.51 13.11 0.45
CA ARG A 50 -9.14 13.28 -0.06
C ARG A 50 -9.19 13.94 -1.45
N ALA A 51 -8.32 14.91 -1.67
CA ALA A 51 -8.13 15.61 -2.93
C ALA A 51 -7.48 14.74 -4.01
N TRP A 52 -6.83 13.63 -3.63
CA TRP A 52 -6.18 12.68 -4.52
C TRP A 52 -6.61 11.25 -4.21
N LEU A 53 -6.99 10.54 -5.27
CA LEU A 53 -7.38 9.13 -5.23
C LEU A 53 -6.30 8.30 -5.92
N GLY A 54 -6.18 7.04 -5.49
CA GLY A 54 -5.23 6.07 -6.00
C GLY A 54 -5.89 4.73 -6.25
N GLN A 55 -5.29 3.94 -7.14
CA GLN A 55 -5.62 2.54 -7.31
C GLN A 55 -4.45 1.77 -7.90
N PHE A 56 -4.07 0.69 -7.24
CA PHE A 56 -3.29 -0.38 -7.84
C PHE A 56 -4.21 -1.33 -8.65
N ARG A 57 -3.84 -1.59 -9.89
CA ARG A 57 -4.59 -2.38 -10.87
C ARG A 57 -3.80 -3.62 -11.26
N PRO A 58 -4.07 -4.77 -10.62
CA PRO A 58 -3.44 -6.03 -11.02
C PRO A 58 -3.72 -6.39 -12.48
N ARG A 59 -2.68 -6.83 -13.19
CA ARG A 59 -2.76 -7.42 -14.54
C ARG A 59 -2.58 -8.93 -14.51
N THR A 60 -1.75 -9.42 -13.60
CA THR A 60 -1.49 -10.86 -13.42
C THR A 60 -1.39 -11.19 -11.95
N CYS A 61 -2.02 -12.28 -11.52
CA CYS A 61 -2.01 -12.71 -10.12
C CYS A 61 -0.77 -13.55 -9.77
N PRO A 62 -0.05 -13.26 -8.66
CA PRO A 62 1.07 -14.06 -8.15
C PRO A 62 0.79 -15.57 -8.12
N GLU A 63 -0.35 -15.97 -7.56
CA GLU A 63 -0.74 -17.38 -7.42
C GLU A 63 -0.93 -18.05 -8.78
N GLU A 64 -1.58 -17.35 -9.72
CA GLU A 64 -1.87 -17.88 -11.05
C GLU A 64 -0.61 -18.00 -11.89
N MET A 65 0.28 -17.01 -11.81
CA MET A 65 1.59 -17.02 -12.45
C MET A 65 2.44 -18.17 -11.91
N ARG A 66 2.50 -18.34 -10.59
CA ARG A 66 3.20 -19.45 -9.95
C ARG A 66 2.65 -20.80 -10.40
N ARG A 67 1.33 -20.99 -10.34
CA ARG A 67 0.65 -22.21 -10.77
C ARG A 67 0.94 -22.54 -12.23
N THR A 68 0.93 -21.54 -13.11
CA THR A 68 1.20 -21.70 -14.54
C THR A 68 2.66 -22.08 -14.82
N ALA A 69 3.62 -21.46 -14.14
CA ALA A 69 5.02 -21.80 -14.27
C ALA A 69 5.29 -23.25 -13.86
N LEU A 70 4.78 -23.67 -12.70
CA LEU A 70 4.94 -25.03 -12.20
C LEU A 70 4.28 -26.07 -13.12
N SER A 71 3.10 -25.79 -13.67
CA SER A 71 2.41 -26.72 -14.57
C SER A 71 3.14 -26.96 -15.89
N HIS A 72 3.99 -26.02 -16.30
CA HIS A 72 4.84 -26.11 -17.48
C HIS A 72 6.28 -26.58 -17.17
N GLY A 73 6.56 -26.98 -15.92
CA GLY A 73 7.87 -27.47 -15.50
C GLY A 73 8.93 -26.39 -15.32
N PHE A 74 8.53 -25.12 -15.25
CA PHE A 74 9.43 -24.02 -14.91
C PHE A 74 9.57 -23.88 -13.39
N PRO A 75 10.77 -23.52 -12.89
CA PRO A 75 10.91 -23.13 -11.50
C PRO A 75 10.10 -21.86 -11.24
N ALA A 76 9.45 -21.79 -10.09
CA ALA A 76 8.73 -20.62 -9.63
C ALA A 76 9.14 -20.32 -8.19
N ALA A 77 9.34 -19.03 -7.89
CA ALA A 77 9.65 -18.56 -6.55
C ALA A 77 8.56 -19.00 -5.55
N GLU A 78 8.97 -19.21 -4.30
CA GLU A 78 8.04 -19.47 -3.21
C GLU A 78 7.16 -18.24 -2.99
N LEU A 79 5.87 -18.49 -2.79
CA LEU A 79 4.87 -17.47 -2.52
C LEU A 79 4.42 -17.68 -1.07
N PRO A 80 4.62 -16.72 -0.16
CA PRO A 80 4.17 -16.85 1.22
C PRO A 80 2.66 -17.10 1.28
N GLU A 81 2.19 -17.94 2.20
CA GLU A 81 0.75 -18.23 2.34
C GLU A 81 -0.07 -16.98 2.69
N ASN A 82 0.53 -16.03 3.39
CA ASN A 82 -0.03 -14.75 3.80
C ASN A 82 0.23 -13.61 2.80
N TRP A 83 0.67 -13.88 1.57
CA TRP A 83 1.09 -12.83 0.62
C TRP A 83 0.00 -11.77 0.36
N MET A 84 -1.28 -12.16 0.32
CA MET A 84 -2.39 -11.21 0.16
C MET A 84 -2.50 -10.26 1.34
N VAL A 85 -2.30 -10.76 2.57
CA VAL A 85 -2.32 -9.94 3.79
C VAL A 85 -1.17 -8.93 3.77
N LEU A 86 0.03 -9.37 3.37
CA LEU A 86 1.20 -8.50 3.20
C LEU A 86 0.96 -7.40 2.16
N VAL A 87 0.32 -7.72 1.03
CA VAL A 87 -0.08 -6.73 0.03
C VAL A 87 -1.14 -5.79 0.59
N GLY A 88 -2.18 -6.30 1.26
CA GLY A 88 -3.29 -5.47 1.76
C GLY A 88 -2.85 -4.35 2.71
N MET A 89 -1.86 -4.60 3.57
CA MET A 89 -1.32 -3.57 4.47
C MET A 89 -0.26 -2.66 3.82
N ALA A 90 0.24 -3.01 2.63
CA ALA A 90 1.42 -2.41 2.01
C ALA A 90 1.27 -0.90 1.82
N GLY A 91 0.11 -0.44 1.38
CA GLY A 91 -0.13 0.96 1.10
C GLY A 91 -0.05 1.84 2.34
N LEU A 92 -0.74 1.45 3.42
CA LEU A 92 -0.72 2.21 4.68
C LEU A 92 0.67 2.18 5.32
N LEU A 93 1.35 1.03 5.33
CA LEU A 93 2.71 0.93 5.87
C LEU A 93 3.73 1.72 5.03
N ALA A 94 3.54 1.83 3.71
CA ALA A 94 4.38 2.69 2.88
C ALA A 94 4.20 4.17 3.21
N GLU A 95 2.98 4.62 3.54
CA GLU A 95 2.74 5.96 4.06
C GLU A 95 3.43 6.18 5.42
N ASP A 96 3.42 5.19 6.30
CA ASP A 96 4.07 5.27 7.61
C ASP A 96 5.61 5.30 7.50
N ILE A 97 6.20 4.51 6.59
CA ILE A 97 7.65 4.60 6.29
C ILE A 97 7.98 5.97 5.70
N LEU A 98 7.13 6.49 4.81
CA LEU A 98 7.32 7.81 4.20
C LEU A 98 7.29 8.92 5.25
N SER A 99 6.41 8.85 6.25
CA SER A 99 6.27 9.88 7.27
C SER A 99 7.57 10.04 8.08
N GLY A 100 8.29 8.93 8.28
CA GLY A 100 9.54 8.90 9.05
C GLY A 100 9.33 9.21 10.54
N GLU A 101 8.09 9.08 11.04
CA GLU A 101 7.76 9.37 12.45
C GLU A 101 8.34 8.32 13.41
N THR A 102 8.50 7.08 12.96
CA THR A 102 9.11 6.00 13.74
C THR A 102 9.82 4.98 12.85
N ASP A 103 10.90 4.38 13.37
CA ASP A 103 11.55 3.21 12.78
C ASP A 103 11.16 1.89 13.46
N ASP A 104 10.46 1.97 14.59
CA ASP A 104 10.01 0.82 15.39
C ASP A 104 8.80 0.15 14.76
N THR A 105 8.93 -1.13 14.40
CA THR A 105 7.89 -1.88 13.69
C THR A 105 6.68 -2.21 14.59
N GLY A 106 6.88 -2.29 15.91
CA GLY A 106 5.78 -2.44 16.86
C GLY A 106 4.88 -1.21 16.90
N ALA A 107 5.47 -0.01 16.97
CA ALA A 107 4.75 1.25 16.88
C ALA A 107 4.06 1.44 15.52
N MET A 108 4.66 0.93 14.43
CA MET A 108 4.00 0.91 13.12
C MET A 108 2.79 -0.02 13.11
N ALA A 109 2.84 -1.18 13.79
CA ALA A 109 1.70 -2.06 13.93
C ALA A 109 0.56 -1.40 14.72
N ASP A 110 0.88 -0.72 15.83
CA ASP A 110 -0.09 0.08 16.59
C ASP A 110 -0.74 1.17 15.73
N THR A 111 0.08 1.85 14.91
CA THR A 111 -0.37 2.90 13.98
C THR A 111 -1.30 2.32 12.92
N LEU A 112 -0.91 1.21 12.28
CA LEU A 112 -1.73 0.52 11.29
C LEU A 112 -3.09 0.13 11.88
N PHE A 113 -3.12 -0.46 13.08
CA PHE A 113 -4.36 -0.80 13.76
C PHE A 113 -5.24 0.42 13.99
N LEU A 114 -4.68 1.52 14.51
CA LEU A 114 -5.43 2.75 14.75
C LEU A 114 -6.02 3.32 13.44
N ARG A 115 -5.25 3.30 12.36
CA ARG A 115 -5.69 3.77 11.04
C ARG A 115 -6.81 2.91 10.47
N ILE A 116 -6.72 1.58 10.61
CA ILE A 116 -7.80 0.64 10.23
C ILE A 116 -9.07 0.93 11.03
N SER A 117 -8.97 1.04 12.35
CA SER A 117 -10.10 1.33 13.25
C SER A 117 -10.76 2.69 12.96
N ASN A 118 -9.99 3.66 12.45
CA ASN A 118 -10.49 4.96 12.01
C ASN A 118 -11.06 4.95 10.58
N GLY A 119 -11.09 3.81 9.91
CA GLY A 119 -11.64 3.66 8.56
C GLY A 119 -10.74 4.17 7.44
N GLU A 120 -9.42 4.28 7.66
CA GLU A 120 -8.48 4.76 6.63
C GLU A 120 -8.10 3.68 5.60
N ALA A 121 -8.31 2.40 5.93
CA ALA A 121 -8.07 1.29 5.01
C ALA A 121 -9.23 1.17 4.01
N SER A 122 -8.90 0.96 2.73
CA SER A 122 -9.93 0.75 1.71
C SER A 122 -10.64 -0.61 1.90
N PRO A 123 -11.88 -0.78 1.40
CA PRO A 123 -12.56 -2.08 1.43
C PRO A 123 -11.76 -3.20 0.74
N SER A 124 -11.00 -2.88 -0.31
CA SER A 124 -10.12 -3.85 -0.99
C SER A 124 -8.93 -4.26 -0.12
N ASP A 125 -8.31 -3.33 0.61
CA ASP A 125 -7.20 -3.63 1.50
C ASP A 125 -7.66 -4.49 2.67
N LEU A 126 -8.80 -4.13 3.27
CA LEU A 126 -9.43 -4.93 4.34
C LEU A 126 -9.76 -6.34 3.86
N ALA A 127 -10.30 -6.49 2.65
CA ALA A 127 -10.58 -7.79 2.06
C ALA A 127 -9.30 -8.62 1.85
N HIS A 128 -8.21 -8.02 1.36
CA HIS A 128 -6.92 -8.70 1.20
C HIS A 128 -6.32 -9.13 2.55
N MET A 129 -6.52 -8.33 3.60
CA MET A 129 -6.08 -8.66 4.96
C MET A 129 -7.00 -9.65 5.68
N GLY A 130 -8.17 -9.98 5.11
CA GLY A 130 -9.18 -10.83 5.77
C GLY A 130 -9.86 -10.15 6.96
N VAL A 131 -9.81 -8.82 7.05
CA VAL A 131 -10.37 -8.04 8.15
C VAL A 131 -11.86 -7.78 7.88
N THR A 132 -12.72 -8.39 8.69
CA THR A 132 -14.18 -8.18 8.64
C THR A 132 -14.73 -7.33 9.77
N ASP A 133 -13.96 -7.19 10.86
CA ASP A 133 -14.26 -6.33 12.00
C ASP A 133 -13.11 -5.33 12.15
N ILE A 134 -13.39 -4.07 11.82
CA ILE A 134 -12.39 -2.99 11.88
C ILE A 134 -12.11 -2.55 13.32
N GLU A 135 -13.04 -2.78 14.27
CA GLU A 135 -12.87 -2.37 15.67
C GLU A 135 -11.98 -3.37 16.43
N ASN A 136 -11.93 -4.63 15.98
CA ASN A 136 -11.13 -5.71 16.58
C ASN A 136 -10.26 -6.42 15.54
N CYS A 137 -9.59 -5.65 14.68
CA CYS A 137 -8.68 -6.19 13.67
C CYS A 137 -7.51 -6.96 14.30
N GLU A 138 -7.45 -8.29 14.13
CA GLU A 138 -6.39 -9.17 14.66
C GLU A 138 -5.23 -9.36 13.65
N LEU A 139 -4.56 -8.28 13.26
CA LEU A 139 -3.29 -8.40 12.51
C LEU A 139 -2.15 -8.72 13.48
N SER A 140 -1.38 -9.76 13.18
CA SER A 140 -0.19 -10.12 13.96
C SER A 140 0.94 -9.13 13.73
N TYR A 141 1.64 -8.74 14.81
CA TYR A 141 2.78 -7.83 14.76
C TYR A 141 3.91 -8.42 13.93
N GLU A 142 4.09 -9.74 13.97
CA GLU A 142 5.07 -10.45 13.16
C GLU A 142 4.80 -10.29 11.66
N VAL A 143 3.53 -10.32 11.24
CA VAL A 143 3.15 -10.10 9.83
C VAL A 143 3.38 -8.63 9.44
N VAL A 144 3.11 -7.68 10.33
CA VAL A 144 3.41 -6.25 10.09
C VAL A 144 4.92 -6.03 9.97
N ASP A 145 5.72 -6.60 10.87
CA ASP A 145 7.19 -6.53 10.82
C ASP A 145 7.72 -7.10 9.50
N GLU A 146 7.17 -8.23 9.06
CA GLU A 146 7.49 -8.84 7.76
C GLU A 146 7.22 -7.87 6.60
N ALA A 147 6.03 -7.27 6.54
CA ALA A 147 5.66 -6.33 5.50
C ALA A 147 6.56 -5.08 5.51
N VAL A 148 6.81 -4.48 6.68
CA VAL A 148 7.69 -3.32 6.82
C VAL A 148 9.11 -3.64 6.36
N ARG A 149 9.66 -4.80 6.74
CA ARG A 149 10.97 -5.23 6.29
C ARG A 149 11.03 -5.36 4.77
N MET A 150 10.04 -6.01 4.15
CA MET A 150 10.00 -6.16 2.69
C MET A 150 9.84 -4.81 1.98
N LEU A 151 9.03 -3.89 2.51
CA LEU A 151 8.88 -2.52 2.02
C LEU A 151 10.19 -1.74 2.08
N ARG A 152 10.91 -1.82 3.20
CA ARG A 152 12.22 -1.17 3.39
C ARG A 152 13.27 -1.72 2.41
N GLU A 153 13.31 -3.04 2.21
CA GLU A 153 14.20 -3.67 1.21
C GLU A 153 13.89 -3.18 -0.22
N GLY A 154 12.62 -3.03 -0.56
CA GLY A 154 12.15 -2.54 -1.86
C GLY A 154 11.97 -1.02 -1.96
N TRP A 155 12.37 -0.27 -0.93
CA TRP A 155 12.04 1.16 -0.82
C TRP A 155 12.51 2.01 -2.02
N PRO A 156 13.71 1.79 -2.59
CA PRO A 156 14.12 2.53 -3.79
C PRO A 156 13.17 2.33 -4.99
N VAL A 157 12.50 1.17 -5.09
CA VAL A 157 11.49 0.91 -6.13
C VAL A 157 10.21 1.67 -5.83
N VAL A 158 9.76 1.65 -4.57
CA VAL A 158 8.59 2.43 -4.10
C VAL A 158 8.79 3.91 -4.40
N GLN A 159 9.94 4.47 -4.01
CA GLN A 159 10.26 5.89 -4.24
C GLN A 159 10.22 6.24 -5.72
N LYS A 160 10.87 5.43 -6.56
CA LYS A 160 10.92 5.67 -8.00
C LYS A 160 9.53 5.63 -8.64
N GLU A 161 8.70 4.66 -8.28
CA GLU A 161 7.34 4.56 -8.79
C GLU A 161 6.49 5.74 -8.30
N ALA A 162 6.55 6.08 -7.01
CA ALA A 162 5.80 7.20 -6.46
C ALA A 162 6.18 8.54 -7.10
N GLU A 163 7.48 8.79 -7.34
CA GLU A 163 7.95 9.98 -8.04
C GLU A 163 7.44 10.04 -9.48
N TYR A 164 7.43 8.90 -10.18
CA TYR A 164 6.83 8.81 -11.52
C TYR A 164 5.33 9.12 -11.51
N LEU A 165 4.58 8.59 -10.54
CA LEU A 165 3.15 8.85 -10.38
C LEU A 165 2.89 10.34 -10.12
N ILE A 166 3.63 10.95 -9.20
CA ILE A 166 3.52 12.38 -8.88
C ILE A 166 3.79 13.24 -10.11
N GLN A 167 4.87 12.96 -10.85
CA GLN A 167 5.21 13.70 -12.07
C GLN A 167 4.13 13.56 -13.15
N SER A 168 3.59 12.36 -13.32
CA SER A 168 2.53 12.08 -14.30
C SER A 168 1.21 12.77 -13.95
N ALA A 169 0.94 12.97 -12.65
CA ALA A 169 -0.28 13.61 -12.18
C ALA A 169 -0.29 15.14 -12.32
N VAL A 170 0.88 15.78 -12.40
CA VAL A 170 1.04 17.24 -12.53
C VAL A 170 1.39 17.70 -13.95
N SER A 171 1.54 16.75 -14.88
CA SER A 171 1.81 16.99 -16.30
C SER A 171 0.53 17.18 -17.09
#